data_AF-K1TX51-F1
#
_entry.id   AF-K1TX51-F1
#
_cell.length_a   1.000
_cell.length_b   1.000
_cell.length_c   1.000
_cell.angle_alpha   90.00
_cell.angle_beta   90.00
_cell.angle_gamma   90.00
#
_symmetry.space_group_name_H-M   'P 1'
#
loop_
_entity.id
_entity.type
_entity.pdbx_description
1 polymer ?
#
loop_
_entity_poly.entity_id
_entity_poly.type
_entity_poly.pdbx_seq_one_letter_code
_entity_poly.pdbx_strand_id
1 'polypeptide(L)'
;MRTFDDMLSKQLKDEEFRKEYEAIQPEMDVIRAIVDARTSQNLTQKELAERTGINQADISKLENGTRNPSVNLLKRLAEGMGMAL
;
A
#
# COMPACT_ATOMS: atom_id res chain seq x y z
N MET A 1 21.19 -7.83 17.44
CA MET A 1 19.83 -8.20 16.98
C MET A 1 19.88 -8.21 15.47
N ARG A 2 19.38 -9.25 14.78
CA ARG A 2 19.27 -9.20 13.31
C ARG A 2 18.11 -8.26 12.99
N THR A 3 18.36 -7.24 12.17
CA THR A 3 17.30 -6.32 11.72
C THR A 3 16.54 -6.93 10.54
N PHE A 4 15.36 -6.39 10.24
CA PHE A 4 14.63 -6.77 9.03
C PHE A 4 15.49 -6.53 7.78
N ASP A 5 16.18 -5.39 7.73
CA ASP A 5 17.05 -5.01 6.60
C ASP A 5 18.20 -6.00 6.40
N ASP A 6 18.80 -6.51 7.49
CA ASP A 6 19.83 -7.54 7.43
C ASP A 6 19.31 -8.87 6.86
N MET A 7 18.05 -9.21 7.15
CA MET A 7 17.41 -10.44 6.64
C MET A 7 17.04 -10.29 5.17
N LEU A 8 16.41 -9.17 4.81
CA LEU A 8 16.04 -8.87 3.43
C LEU A 8 17.28 -8.82 2.52
N SER A 9 18.34 -8.14 2.94
CA SER A 9 19.60 -8.05 2.19
C SER A 9 20.25 -9.41 1.93
N LYS A 10 20.02 -10.40 2.81
CA LYS A 10 20.50 -11.78 2.60
C LYS A 10 19.63 -12.52 1.59
N GLN A 11 18.31 -12.36 1.65
CA GLN A 11 17.39 -13.01 0.71
C GLN A 11 17.52 -12.44 -0.70
N LEU A 12 17.78 -11.14 -0.85
CA LEU A 12 18.00 -10.49 -2.14
C LEU A 12 19.27 -10.97 -2.88
N LYS A 13 20.12 -11.78 -2.25
CA LYS A 13 21.24 -12.44 -2.93
C LYS A 13 20.80 -13.63 -3.79
N ASP A 14 19.63 -14.19 -3.50
CA ASP A 14 19.02 -15.23 -4.32
C ASP A 14 18.35 -14.57 -5.53
N GLU A 15 18.73 -14.97 -6.74
CA GLU A 15 18.27 -14.33 -7.98
C GLU A 15 16.77 -14.53 -8.22
N GLU A 16 16.23 -15.69 -7.86
CA GLU A 16 14.80 -16.00 -8.00
C GLU A 16 13.98 -15.12 -7.05
N PHE A 17 14.37 -15.07 -5.78
CA PHE A 17 13.75 -14.20 -4.79
C PHE A 17 13.84 -12.72 -5.18
N ARG A 18 15.01 -12.28 -5.65
CA ARG A 18 15.23 -10.90 -6.07
C ARG A 18 14.31 -10.51 -7.22
N LYS A 19 14.19 -11.38 -8.22
CA LYS A 19 13.34 -11.13 -9.39
C LYS A 19 11.87 -10.99 -9.00
N GLU A 20 11.36 -11.87 -8.15
CA GLU A 20 9.98 -11.79 -7.65
C GLU A 20 9.78 -10.55 -6.76
N TYR A 21 10.77 -10.23 -5.91
CA TYR A 21 10.73 -9.03 -5.06
C TYR A 21 10.71 -7.73 -5.88
N GLU A 22 11.52 -7.64 -6.93
CA GLU A 22 11.54 -6.52 -7.87
C GLU A 22 10.24 -6.44 -8.68
N ALA A 23 9.68 -7.58 -9.09
CA ALA A 23 8.45 -7.64 -9.87
C ALA A 23 7.23 -7.06 -9.13
N ILE A 24 7.17 -7.19 -7.80
CA ILE A 24 6.08 -6.65 -6.97
C ILE A 24 6.30 -5.20 -6.50
N GLN A 25 7.49 -4.61 -6.72
CA GLN A 25 7.75 -3.24 -6.26
C GLN A 25 6.78 -2.20 -6.82
N PRO A 26 6.36 -2.24 -8.10
CA PRO A 26 5.41 -1.27 -8.63
C PRO A 26 4.10 -1.23 -7.84
N GLU A 27 3.53 -2.39 -7.51
CA GLU A 27 2.32 -2.49 -6.69
C GLU A 27 2.56 -1.97 -5.26
N MET A 28 3.71 -2.30 -4.67
CA MET A 28 4.08 -1.83 -3.34
C MET A 28 4.27 -0.31 -3.29
N ASP A 29 4.83 0.29 -4.33
CA ASP A 29 5.01 1.75 -4.43
C ASP A 29 3.67 2.47 -4.51
N VAL A 30 2.70 1.93 -5.25
CA VAL A 30 1.33 2.45 -5.27
C VAL A 30 0.69 2.37 -3.89
N ILE A 31 0.85 1.24 -3.18
CA ILE A 31 0.30 1.07 -1.82
C ILE A 31 0.95 2.06 -0.85
N ARG A 32 2.28 2.23 -0.89
CA ARG A 32 3.01 3.20 -0.07
C ARG A 32 2.50 4.62 -0.32
N ALA A 33 2.34 5.02 -1.58
CA ALA A 33 1.82 6.34 -1.93
C ALA A 33 0.42 6.60 -1.35
N ILE A 34 -0.47 5.60 -1.32
CA ILE A 34 -1.80 5.72 -0.71
C ILE A 34 -1.70 5.87 0.81
N VAL A 35 -0.85 5.06 1.47
CA VAL A 35 -0.64 5.13 2.91
C VAL A 35 -0.05 6.48 3.31
N ASP A 36 0.93 6.96 2.57
CA ASP A 36 1.58 8.25 2.78
C ASP A 36 0.59 9.40 2.57
N ALA A 37 -0.23 9.35 1.50
CA ALA A 37 -1.29 10.31 1.27
C ALA A 37 -2.28 10.36 2.44
N ARG A 38 -2.77 9.20 2.90
CA ARG A 38 -3.71 9.12 4.03
C ARG A 38 -3.09 9.68 5.32
N THR A 39 -1.87 9.25 5.64
CA THR A 39 -1.19 9.62 6.89
C THR A 39 -0.75 11.08 6.90
N SER A 40 -0.35 11.65 5.76
CA SER A 40 -0.03 13.08 5.63
C SER A 40 -1.23 14.00 5.96
N GLN A 41 -2.45 13.50 5.77
CA GLN A 41 -3.69 14.18 6.14
C GLN A 41 -4.19 13.83 7.55
N ASN A 42 -3.41 13.08 8.34
CA ASN A 42 -3.78 12.58 9.67
C ASN A 42 -5.08 11.76 9.70
N LEU A 43 -5.43 11.10 8.59
CA LEU A 43 -6.64 10.28 8.52
C LEU A 43 -6.37 8.86 9.03
N THR A 44 -7.28 8.33 9.83
CA THR A 44 -7.36 6.90 10.12
C THR A 44 -7.97 6.14 8.92
N GLN A 45 -7.74 4.83 8.85
CA GLN A 45 -8.41 3.98 7.85
C GLN A 45 -9.95 4.03 7.99
N LYS A 46 -10.46 4.22 9.22
CA LYS A 46 -11.89 4.35 9.49
C LYS A 46 -12.46 5.64 8.94
N GLU A 47 -11.78 6.77 9.14
CA GLU A 47 -12.21 8.06 8.60
C GLU A 47 -12.16 8.06 7.07
N LEU A 48 -11.13 7.44 6.47
CA LEU A 48 -11.07 7.29 5.02
C LEU A 48 -12.20 6.39 4.49
N ALA A 49 -12.55 5.33 5.21
CA ALA A 49 -13.70 4.49 4.88
C ALA A 49 -15.01 5.29 4.89
N GLU A 50 -15.22 6.13 5.92
CA GLU A 50 -16.39 7.00 6.03
C GLU A 50 -16.47 8.02 4.87
N ARG A 51 -15.34 8.61 4.46
CA ARG A 51 -15.29 9.57 3.35
C ARG A 51 -15.54 8.94 1.98
N THR A 52 -15.07 7.71 1.77
CA THR A 52 -15.08 7.04 0.47
C THR A 52 -16.27 6.10 0.28
N GLY A 53 -16.92 5.70 1.36
CA GLY A 53 -17.89 4.60 1.38
C GLY A 53 -17.25 3.23 1.08
N ILE A 54 -15.94 3.08 1.27
CA ILE A 54 -15.23 1.81 1.14
C ILE A 54 -15.18 1.15 2.52
N ASN A 55 -15.26 -0.18 2.59
CA ASN A 55 -15.13 -0.88 3.86
C ASN A 55 -13.73 -0.67 4.47
N GLN A 56 -13.64 -0.34 5.77
CA GLN A 56 -12.36 -0.16 6.46
C GLN A 56 -11.46 -1.40 6.39
N ALA A 57 -12.02 -2.61 6.41
CA ALA A 57 -11.25 -3.85 6.25
C ALA A 57 -10.66 -3.97 4.83
N ASP A 58 -11.32 -3.42 3.81
CA ASP A 58 -10.82 -3.41 2.44
C ASP A 58 -9.67 -2.42 2.27
N ILE A 59 -9.76 -1.25 2.91
CA ILE A 59 -8.66 -0.28 2.99
C ILE A 59 -7.47 -0.91 3.72
N SER A 60 -7.72 -1.58 4.86
CA SER A 60 -6.68 -2.26 5.61
C SER A 60 -5.97 -3.35 4.79
N LYS A 61 -6.72 -4.19 4.06
CA LYS A 61 -6.13 -5.22 3.19
C LYS A 61 -5.28 -4.63 2.07
N LEU A 62 -5.74 -3.52 1.49
CA LEU A 62 -5.02 -2.78 0.46
C LEU A 62 -3.70 -2.23 1.01
N GLU A 63 -3.74 -1.51 2.14
CA GLU A 63 -2.55 -0.89 2.75
C GLU A 63 -1.52 -1.93 3.21
N ASN A 64 -1.97 -3.14 3.55
CA ASN A 64 -1.10 -4.27 3.90
C ASN A 64 -0.61 -5.07 2.67
N GLY A 65 -0.95 -4.68 1.44
CA GLY A 65 -0.54 -5.38 0.21
C GLY A 65 -1.16 -6.76 0.02
N THR A 66 -2.19 -7.09 0.78
CA THR A 66 -2.91 -8.39 0.67
C THR A 66 -4.04 -8.38 -0.35
N ARG A 67 -4.24 -7.24 -1.03
CA ARG A 67 -5.25 -7.05 -2.07
C ARG A 67 -4.70 -6.14 -3.16
N ASN A 68 -4.76 -6.59 -4.41
CA ASN A 68 -4.42 -5.76 -5.56
C ASN A 68 -5.57 -4.76 -5.83
N PRO A 69 -5.33 -3.43 -5.78
CA PRO A 69 -6.37 -2.44 -6.05
C PRO A 69 -6.75 -2.41 -7.53
N SER A 70 -8.04 -2.23 -7.81
CA SER A 70 -8.46 -1.78 -9.14
C SER A 70 -8.24 -0.28 -9.27
N VAL A 71 -8.04 0.21 -10.51
CA VAL A 71 -7.94 1.64 -10.80
C VAL A 71 -9.14 2.44 -10.25
N ASN A 72 -10.34 1.85 -10.28
CA ASN A 72 -11.53 2.47 -9.70
C ASN A 72 -11.46 2.62 -8.17
N LEU A 73 -10.87 1.64 -7.47
CA LEU A 73 -10.63 1.73 -6.04
C LEU A 73 -9.63 2.85 -5.73
N LEU A 74 -8.54 2.94 -6.49
CA LEU A 74 -7.54 4.00 -6.36
C LEU A 74 -8.16 5.38 -6.55
N LYS A 75 -8.99 5.54 -7.59
CA LYS A 75 -9.69 6.79 -7.87
C LYS A 75 -10.60 7.22 -6.71
N ARG A 76 -11.40 6.29 -6.17
CA ARG A 76 -12.27 6.58 -5.02
C ARG A 76 -11.50 6.97 -3.77
N LEU A 77 -10.36 6.32 -3.52
CA LEU A 77 -9.48 6.67 -2.39
C LEU A 77 -8.90 8.07 -2.56
N ALA A 78 -8.41 8.40 -3.76
CA ALA A 78 -7.93 9.74 -4.08
C ALA A 78 -9.03 10.79 -3.87
N GLU A 79 -10.23 10.56 -4.40
CA GLU A 79 -11.40 11.45 -4.22
C GLU A 79 -11.75 11.66 -2.74
N GLY A 80 -11.77 10.60 -1.92
CA GLY A 80 -12.03 10.72 -0.48
C GLY A 80 -10.92 11.42 0.31
N MET A 81 -9.73 11.53 -0.27
CA MET A 81 -8.60 12.31 0.23
C MET A 81 -8.53 13.72 -0.40
N GLY A 82 -9.48 14.10 -1.26
CA GLY A 82 -9.44 15.39 -1.96
C GLY A 82 -8.29 15.52 -2.97
N MET A 83 -7.81 14.39 -3.48
CA MET A 83 -6.70 14.29 -4.44
C MET A 83 -7.20 13.81 -5.81
N ALA A 84 -6.35 13.94 -6.82
CA ALA A 84 -6.54 13.31 -8.12
C ALA A 84 -5.59 12.11 -8.25
N LEU A 85 -6.04 11.07 -8.98
CA LEU A 85 -5.23 9.91 -9.33
C LEU A 85 -4.26 10.26 -10.46
#